data_AF-A0A8C8AK40-F1
#
_entry.id   AF-A0A8C8AK40-F1
#
_cell.length_a   1.000
_cell.length_b   1.000
_cell.length_c   1.000
_cell.angle_alpha   90.00
_cell.angle_beta   90.00
_cell.angle_gamma   90.00
#
_symmetry.space_group_name_H-M   'P 1'
#
loop_
_entity.id
_entity.type
_entity.pdbx_description
1 polymer ?
#
loop_
_entity_poly.entity_id
_entity_poly.type
_entity_poly.pdbx_seq_one_letter_code
_entity_poly.pdbx_strand_id
1 'polypeptide(L)'
;LFFSDARTQREYNESHIITARRIEQSPTGEYLVPDSEELGCVRYCVVYDCRTSSLDCCDYEEEEKGKGTAVQYARSLQQFTRHPVLVLKGGYKRFSACYPFLRTQKILWMPQELDNFQPYPVEILPAKLYMGNFDQACDQQIQKDLKIKAQVNISEQPATLSAGFIRLSDEGSCRLRHRC
;
A
#
# COMPACT_ATOMS: atom_id res chain seq x y z
N LEU A 1 -1.64 -3.62 -10.29
CA LEU A 1 -1.91 -3.80 -8.85
C LEU A 1 -3.37 -3.45 -8.64
N PHE A 2 -4.11 -4.25 -7.90
CA PHE A 2 -5.53 -4.04 -7.64
C PHE A 2 -5.76 -4.05 -6.13
N PHE A 3 -6.27 -2.95 -5.57
CA PHE A 3 -6.60 -2.83 -4.16
C PHE A 3 -8.11 -2.93 -3.97
N SER A 4 -8.56 -3.81 -3.08
CA SER A 4 -9.97 -4.02 -2.77
C SER A 4 -10.26 -3.72 -1.30
N ASP A 5 -11.22 -2.82 -1.06
CA ASP A 5 -11.68 -2.44 0.26
C ASP A 5 -12.94 -3.23 0.64
N ALA A 6 -12.82 -4.09 1.66
CA ALA A 6 -13.90 -4.96 2.17
C ALA A 6 -14.71 -4.33 3.32
N ARG A 7 -14.52 -3.03 3.58
CA ARG A 7 -15.24 -2.28 4.62
C ARG A 7 -16.59 -1.74 4.11
N THR A 8 -17.38 -1.20 5.03
CA THR A 8 -18.69 -0.62 4.70
C THR A 8 -18.56 0.63 3.80
N GLN A 9 -19.64 1.01 3.09
CA GLN A 9 -19.67 2.24 2.29
C GLN A 9 -19.27 3.47 3.12
N ARG A 10 -19.75 3.53 4.36
CA ARG A 10 -19.49 4.63 5.27
C ARG A 10 -18.00 4.74 5.57
N GLU A 11 -17.36 3.64 5.96
CA GLU A 11 -15.93 3.63 6.28
C GLU A 11 -15.06 3.96 5.05
N TYR A 12 -15.45 3.47 3.87
CA TYR A 12 -14.78 3.79 2.61
C TYR A 12 -14.87 5.29 2.27
N ASN A 13 -16.07 5.86 2.43
CA ASN A 13 -16.33 7.28 2.19
C ASN A 13 -15.63 8.19 3.21
N GLU A 14 -15.47 7.74 4.45
CA GLU A 14 -14.72 8.50 5.45
C GLU A 14 -13.24 8.61 5.06
N SER A 15 -12.60 7.50 4.68
CA SER A 15 -11.23 7.48 4.14
C SER A 15 -10.83 6.07 3.69
N HIS A 16 -10.10 5.93 2.59
CA HIS A 16 -9.60 4.65 2.06
C HIS A 16 -8.17 4.78 1.51
N ILE A 17 -7.53 3.65 1.18
CA ILE A 17 -6.21 3.67 0.53
C ILE A 17 -6.36 4.25 -0.88
N ILE A 18 -5.46 5.14 -1.30
CA ILE A 18 -5.49 5.70 -2.66
C ILE A 18 -5.48 4.55 -3.68
N THR A 19 -6.28 4.68 -4.75
CA THR A 19 -6.54 3.65 -5.80
C THR A 19 -7.33 2.41 -5.35
N ALA A 20 -7.71 2.28 -4.08
CA ALA A 20 -8.55 1.17 -3.67
C ALA A 20 -9.96 1.27 -4.26
N ARG A 21 -10.51 0.15 -4.70
CA ARG A 21 -11.90 0.03 -5.11
C ARG A 21 -12.69 -0.63 -3.98
N ARG A 22 -13.83 -0.06 -3.62
CA ARG A 22 -14.75 -0.72 -2.70
C ARG A 22 -15.33 -1.97 -3.35
N ILE A 23 -15.41 -3.06 -2.59
CA ILE A 23 -16.07 -4.27 -3.05
C ILE A 23 -17.59 -4.03 -3.02
N GLU A 24 -18.25 -4.35 -4.13
CA GLU A 24 -19.70 -4.30 -4.23
C GLU A 24 -20.32 -5.54 -3.64
N GLN A 25 -21.50 -5.38 -3.03
CA GLN A 25 -22.28 -6.48 -2.49
C GLN A 25 -23.59 -6.59 -3.28
N SER A 26 -23.99 -7.81 -3.59
CA SER A 26 -25.29 -8.10 -4.16
C SER A 26 -26.41 -7.71 -3.19
N PRO A 27 -27.68 -7.63 -3.65
CA PRO A 27 -28.82 -7.45 -2.77
C PRO A 27 -28.97 -8.56 -1.71
N THR A 28 -28.38 -9.73 -1.95
CA THR A 28 -28.32 -10.87 -1.02
C THR A 28 -27.18 -10.76 0.00
N GLY A 29 -26.34 -9.72 -0.09
CA GLY A 29 -25.20 -9.48 0.79
C GLY A 29 -23.94 -10.24 0.40
N GLU A 30 -23.93 -10.92 -0.76
CA GLU A 30 -22.76 -11.64 -1.26
C GLU A 30 -21.81 -10.68 -1.96
N TYR A 31 -20.51 -10.88 -1.77
CA TYR A 31 -19.50 -10.04 -2.40
C TYR A 31 -19.38 -10.32 -3.90
N LEU A 32 -19.44 -9.28 -4.71
CA LEU A 32 -19.28 -9.36 -6.16
C LEU A 32 -17.80 -9.39 -6.54
N VAL A 33 -17.47 -10.29 -7.45
CA VAL A 33 -16.12 -10.41 -8.01
C VAL A 33 -16.05 -9.57 -9.30
N PRO A 34 -14.97 -8.80 -9.52
CA PRO A 34 -14.76 -8.04 -10.75
C PRO A 34 -14.66 -8.95 -11.97
N ASP A 35 -14.90 -8.39 -13.16
CA ASP A 35 -14.80 -9.12 -14.41
C ASP A 35 -13.40 -9.74 -14.60
N SER A 36 -13.37 -10.97 -15.10
CA SER A 36 -12.14 -11.74 -15.28
C SER A 36 -11.14 -11.07 -16.24
N GLU A 37 -11.61 -10.24 -17.17
CA GLU A 37 -10.78 -9.46 -18.08
C GLU A 37 -9.99 -8.38 -17.34
N GLU A 38 -10.61 -7.70 -16.37
CA GLU A 38 -9.92 -6.71 -15.52
C GLU A 38 -8.84 -7.39 -14.67
N LEU A 39 -9.16 -8.55 -14.10
CA LEU A 39 -8.22 -9.32 -13.27
C LEU A 39 -7.10 -9.98 -14.08
N GLY A 40 -7.32 -10.26 -15.37
CA GLY A 40 -6.34 -10.88 -16.26
C GLY A 40 -5.07 -10.06 -16.47
N CYS A 41 -5.18 -8.74 -16.42
CA CYS A 41 -4.05 -7.81 -16.56
C CYS A 41 -3.35 -7.49 -15.23
N VAL A 42 -3.91 -7.94 -14.10
CA VAL A 42 -3.43 -7.58 -12.77
C VAL A 42 -2.48 -8.64 -12.23
N ARG A 43 -1.23 -8.25 -11.95
CA ARG A 43 -0.22 -9.12 -11.33
C ARG A 43 -0.35 -9.31 -9.82
N TYR A 44 -0.98 -8.36 -9.14
CA TYR A 44 -1.10 -8.34 -7.68
C TYR A 44 -2.48 -7.86 -7.29
N CYS A 45 -3.24 -8.71 -6.58
CA CYS A 45 -4.53 -8.35 -5.97
C CYS A 45 -4.34 -8.30 -4.45
N VAL A 46 -4.69 -7.17 -3.83
CA VAL A 46 -4.57 -6.94 -2.39
C VAL A 46 -5.94 -6.58 -1.83
N VAL A 47 -6.39 -7.37 -0.86
CA VAL A 47 -7.68 -7.16 -0.18
C VAL A 47 -7.42 -6.73 1.26
N TYR A 48 -8.19 -5.77 1.77
CA TYR A 48 -8.10 -5.34 3.16
C TYR A 48 -9.46 -5.03 3.77
N ASP A 49 -9.55 -5.24 5.08
CA ASP A 49 -10.69 -4.87 5.92
C ASP A 49 -10.27 -3.78 6.92
N CYS A 50 -11.08 -3.54 7.95
CA CYS A 50 -10.76 -2.55 8.98
C CYS A 50 -9.58 -2.99 9.87
N ARG A 51 -9.53 -4.28 10.25
CA ARG A 51 -8.50 -4.84 11.14
C ARG A 51 -8.38 -6.37 10.99
N THR A 52 -7.49 -6.82 10.10
CA THR A 52 -7.05 -8.22 10.06
C THR A 52 -5.84 -8.39 10.97
N SER A 53 -6.02 -8.87 12.21
CA SER A 53 -4.91 -9.02 13.18
C SER A 53 -4.21 -10.38 13.17
N SER A 54 -4.79 -11.41 12.57
CA SER A 54 -4.17 -12.73 12.41
C SER A 54 -4.19 -13.16 10.95
N LEU A 55 -3.00 -13.43 10.38
CA LEU A 55 -2.85 -14.33 9.22
C LEU A 55 -2.20 -15.65 9.67
N ASP A 56 -2.03 -15.84 10.98
CA ASP A 56 -1.39 -17.02 11.58
C ASP A 56 -2.49 -17.94 12.09
N CYS A 57 -3.05 -18.76 11.20
CA CYS A 57 -3.71 -20.02 11.55
C CYS A 57 -3.31 -21.02 10.46
N CYS A 58 -2.13 -21.60 10.61
CA CYS A 58 -1.85 -22.91 10.04
C CYS A 58 -2.90 -23.90 10.58
N ASP A 59 -3.55 -24.59 9.64
CA ASP A 59 -4.29 -25.85 9.69
C ASP A 59 -5.23 -26.18 10.88
N TYR A 60 -6.39 -26.73 10.50
CA TYR A 60 -7.47 -27.36 11.29
C TYR A 60 -8.53 -26.44 11.93
N GLU A 61 -9.70 -26.46 11.29
CA GLU A 61 -11.04 -26.41 11.92
C GLU A 61 -11.33 -25.33 12.98
N GLU A 62 -10.96 -24.07 12.74
CA GLU A 62 -11.64 -22.95 13.43
C GLU A 62 -12.72 -22.31 12.56
N GLU A 63 -13.91 -22.28 13.17
CA GLU A 63 -15.22 -21.93 12.64
C GLU A 63 -15.21 -20.76 11.66
N GLU A 64 -15.96 -20.92 10.55
CA GLU A 64 -16.21 -19.91 9.51
C GLU A 64 -16.80 -18.57 10.02
N LYS A 65 -17.12 -18.45 11.32
CA LYS A 65 -17.68 -17.24 11.95
C LYS A 65 -16.65 -16.19 12.40
N GLY A 66 -15.35 -16.48 12.37
CA GLY A 66 -14.30 -15.57 12.87
C GLY A 66 -13.35 -14.98 11.81
N LYS A 67 -13.46 -15.38 10.54
CA LYS A 67 -12.54 -14.93 9.48
C LYS A 67 -12.98 -13.57 8.97
N GLY A 68 -12.09 -12.57 9.05
CA GLY A 68 -12.38 -11.19 8.62
C GLY A 68 -12.88 -11.12 7.18
N THR A 69 -13.70 -10.09 6.88
CA THR A 69 -14.37 -9.92 5.58
C THR A 69 -13.40 -9.95 4.40
N ALA A 70 -12.18 -9.43 4.59
CA ALA A 70 -11.11 -9.49 3.59
C ALA A 70 -10.67 -10.92 3.25
N VAL A 71 -10.62 -11.82 4.23
CA VAL A 71 -10.22 -13.22 4.04
C VAL A 71 -11.28 -13.98 3.28
N GLN A 72 -12.56 -13.76 3.61
CA GLN A 72 -13.69 -14.35 2.89
C GLN A 72 -13.69 -13.92 1.42
N TYR A 73 -13.54 -12.62 1.16
CA TYR A 73 -13.48 -12.13 -0.21
C TYR A 73 -12.25 -12.62 -0.98
N ALA A 74 -11.08 -12.65 -0.34
CA ALA A 74 -9.85 -13.12 -0.97
C ALA A 74 -9.97 -14.57 -1.45
N ARG A 75 -10.63 -15.44 -0.69
CA ARG A 75 -10.90 -16.84 -1.09
C ARG A 75 -11.77 -16.92 -2.33
N SER A 76 -12.84 -16.13 -2.40
CA SER A 76 -13.70 -16.07 -3.59
C SER A 76 -12.92 -15.54 -4.79
N LEU A 77 -12.18 -14.44 -4.61
CA LEU A 77 -11.40 -13.80 -5.66
C LEU A 77 -10.31 -14.72 -6.22
N GLN A 78 -9.69 -15.55 -5.38
CA GLN A 78 -8.62 -16.48 -5.78
C GLN A 78 -9.03 -17.45 -6.89
N GLN A 79 -10.33 -17.78 -7.02
CA GLN A 79 -10.84 -18.64 -8.09
C GLN A 79 -10.83 -17.96 -9.47
N PHE A 80 -10.77 -16.63 -9.51
CA PHE A 80 -10.90 -15.82 -10.73
C PHE A 80 -9.58 -15.16 -11.17
N THR A 81 -8.52 -15.27 -10.36
CA THR A 81 -7.20 -14.72 -10.68
C THR A 81 -6.15 -15.81 -10.77
N ARG A 82 -5.25 -15.67 -11.75
CA ARG A 82 -4.08 -16.53 -11.92
C ARG A 82 -2.94 -16.19 -10.95
N HIS A 83 -3.01 -15.02 -10.32
CA HIS A 83 -2.02 -14.49 -9.39
C HIS A 83 -2.49 -14.65 -7.94
N PRO A 84 -1.57 -14.80 -6.98
CA PRO A 84 -1.94 -14.91 -5.57
C PRO A 84 -2.66 -13.64 -5.10
N VAL A 85 -3.77 -13.84 -4.39
CA VAL A 85 -4.49 -12.77 -3.69
C VAL A 85 -3.85 -12.58 -2.32
N LEU A 86 -3.47 -11.35 -2.01
CA LEU A 86 -2.82 -10.98 -0.76
C LEU A 86 -3.82 -10.29 0.18
N VAL A 87 -3.75 -10.58 1.47
CA VAL A 87 -4.52 -9.89 2.50
C VAL A 87 -3.63 -8.93 3.27
N LEU A 88 -4.05 -7.68 3.42
CA LEU A 88 -3.25 -6.65 4.10
C LEU A 88 -3.24 -6.88 5.62
N LYS A 89 -2.09 -7.32 6.15
CA LYS A 89 -1.89 -7.51 7.59
C LYS A 89 -2.15 -6.21 8.37
N GLY A 90 -3.03 -6.28 9.36
CA GLY A 90 -3.44 -5.15 10.20
C GLY A 90 -4.56 -4.28 9.60
N GLY A 91 -5.02 -4.59 8.38
CA GLY A 91 -6.09 -3.89 7.69
C GLY A 91 -5.83 -2.39 7.49
N TYR A 92 -6.90 -1.66 7.21
CA TYR A 92 -6.88 -0.22 7.00
C TYR A 92 -6.36 0.54 8.22
N LYS A 93 -6.71 0.11 9.44
CA LYS A 93 -6.31 0.80 10.68
C LYS A 93 -4.79 0.87 10.86
N ARG A 94 -4.08 -0.23 10.61
CA ARG A 94 -2.62 -0.24 10.71
C ARG A 94 -1.99 0.53 9.55
N PHE A 95 -2.48 0.33 8.33
CA PHE A 95 -1.97 1.02 7.15
C PHE A 95 -2.10 2.54 7.27
N SER A 96 -3.28 3.02 7.66
CA SER A 96 -3.56 4.45 7.82
C SER A 96 -2.70 5.13 8.89
N ALA A 97 -2.29 4.39 9.93
CA ALA A 97 -1.37 4.89 10.96
C ALA A 97 0.08 4.96 10.46
N CYS A 98 0.52 3.97 9.67
CA CYS A 98 1.90 3.92 9.14
C CYS A 98 2.12 4.83 7.93
N TYR A 99 1.12 4.92 7.05
CA TYR A 99 1.18 5.63 5.76
C TYR A 99 0.01 6.62 5.63
N PRO A 100 -0.07 7.65 6.49
CA PRO A 100 -1.21 8.58 6.51
C PRO A 100 -1.36 9.38 5.21
N PHE A 101 -0.26 9.53 4.45
CA PHE A 101 -0.17 10.20 3.14
C PHE A 101 -0.68 9.34 1.97
N LEU A 102 -0.86 8.03 2.15
CA LEU A 102 -1.46 7.14 1.14
C LEU A 102 -2.97 6.94 1.35
N ARG A 103 -3.59 7.78 2.17
CA ARG A 103 -5.04 7.80 2.40
C ARG A 103 -5.68 8.85 1.51
N THR A 104 -6.89 8.57 1.05
CA THR A 104 -7.69 9.56 0.36
C THR A 104 -8.14 10.66 1.31
N GLN A 105 -7.91 11.91 0.90
CA GLN A 105 -8.49 13.10 1.51
C GLN A 105 -9.78 13.53 0.78
N LYS A 106 -10.00 13.03 -0.44
CA LYS A 106 -11.17 13.23 -1.29
C LYS A 106 -11.72 11.87 -1.76
N ILE A 107 -13.04 11.69 -1.71
CA ILE A 107 -13.71 10.43 -2.07
C ILE A 107 -13.72 10.20 -3.58
N LEU A 108 -13.79 11.27 -4.36
CA LEU A 108 -13.73 11.21 -5.82
C LEU A 108 -12.43 11.86 -6.30
N TRP A 109 -11.67 11.09 -7.06
CA TRP A 109 -10.55 11.57 -7.86
C TRP A 109 -10.96 11.53 -9.32
N MET A 110 -10.73 12.62 -10.05
CA MET A 110 -10.86 12.60 -11.50
C MET A 110 -9.74 11.72 -12.09
N PRO A 111 -9.97 11.03 -13.22
CA PRO A 111 -8.91 10.25 -13.88
C PRO A 111 -7.62 11.05 -14.07
N GLN A 112 -7.72 12.32 -14.48
CA GLN A 112 -6.58 13.23 -14.60
C GLN A 112 -5.84 13.49 -13.28
N GLU A 113 -6.56 13.54 -12.14
CA GLU A 113 -5.92 13.70 -10.84
C GLU A 113 -5.18 12.40 -10.43
N LEU A 114 -5.68 11.23 -10.82
CA LEU A 114 -4.99 9.95 -10.63
C LEU A 114 -3.78 9.80 -11.55
N ASP A 115 -3.87 10.25 -12.80
CA ASP A 115 -2.76 10.20 -13.77
C ASP A 115 -1.58 11.09 -13.32
N ASN A 116 -1.89 12.17 -12.60
CA ASN A 116 -0.88 13.07 -12.02
C ASN A 116 -0.34 12.58 -10.66
N PHE A 117 -0.87 11.48 -10.12
CA PHE A 117 -0.41 10.95 -8.85
C PHE A 117 1.02 10.41 -8.96
N GLN A 118 1.96 11.12 -8.35
CA GLN A 118 3.35 10.68 -8.31
C GLN A 118 3.49 9.52 -7.31
N PRO A 119 3.97 8.35 -7.74
CA PRO A 119 4.18 7.24 -6.82
C PRO A 119 5.24 7.61 -5.78
N TYR A 120 5.06 7.15 -4.55
CA TYR A 120 6.07 7.30 -3.52
C TYR A 120 7.27 6.35 -3.78
N PRO A 121 8.48 6.71 -3.32
CA PRO A 121 9.63 5.82 -3.29
C PRO A 121 9.32 4.45 -2.68
N VAL A 122 9.93 3.40 -3.22
CA VAL A 122 9.79 2.02 -2.74
C VAL A 122 10.41 1.91 -1.35
N GLU A 123 9.68 1.37 -0.39
CA GLU A 123 10.21 1.11 0.94
C GLU A 123 11.05 -0.19 0.95
N ILE A 124 12.33 -0.07 1.28
CA ILE A 124 13.27 -1.20 1.41
C ILE A 124 13.35 -1.67 2.86
N LEU A 125 13.42 -0.72 3.80
CA LEU A 125 13.35 -1.00 5.22
C LEU A 125 12.21 -0.18 5.82
N PRO A 126 11.26 -0.83 6.52
CA PRO A 126 10.11 -0.14 7.10
C PRO A 126 10.50 1.07 7.93
N ALA A 127 9.96 2.22 7.56
CA ALA A 127 10.18 3.52 8.18
C ALA A 127 11.66 3.97 8.23
N LYS A 128 12.57 3.38 7.45
CA LYS A 128 14.02 3.62 7.55
C LYS A 128 14.74 3.75 6.21
N LEU A 129 14.32 3.04 5.17
CA LEU A 129 15.04 3.06 3.90
C LEU A 129 14.05 3.06 2.77
N TYR A 130 14.21 4.04 1.88
CA TYR A 130 13.38 4.20 0.70
C TYR A 130 14.27 4.23 -0.53
N MET A 131 13.80 3.76 -1.66
CA MET A 131 14.51 3.78 -2.93
C MET A 131 13.61 4.44 -3.95
N GLY A 132 14.10 5.53 -4.54
CA GLY A 132 13.34 6.29 -5.51
C GLY A 132 14.27 6.97 -6.51
N ASN A 133 13.67 7.75 -7.40
CA ASN A 133 14.38 8.47 -8.45
C ASN A 133 14.71 9.92 -8.02
N PHE A 134 15.34 10.67 -8.93
CA PHE A 134 15.70 12.06 -8.70
C PHE A 134 14.50 12.95 -8.38
N ASP A 135 13.43 12.83 -9.18
CA ASP A 135 12.27 13.71 -9.09
C ASP A 135 11.60 13.57 -7.72
N GLN A 136 11.45 12.33 -7.25
CA GLN A 136 10.97 12.03 -5.91
C GLN A 136 11.89 12.61 -4.83
N ALA A 137 13.21 12.67 -5.10
CA ALA A 137 14.20 13.14 -4.13
C ALA A 137 14.18 14.65 -3.97
N CYS A 138 13.84 15.36 -5.04
CA CYS A 138 13.65 16.80 -5.04
C CYS A 138 12.24 17.23 -4.58
N ASP A 139 11.27 16.32 -4.54
CA ASP A 139 9.90 16.62 -4.12
C ASP A 139 9.80 16.90 -2.61
N GLN A 140 9.45 18.14 -2.27
CA GLN A 140 9.31 18.59 -0.88
C GLN A 140 8.15 17.92 -0.13
N GLN A 141 7.07 17.55 -0.81
CA GLN A 141 5.94 16.87 -0.22
C GLN A 141 6.34 15.44 0.17
N ILE A 142 7.00 14.71 -0.73
CA ILE A 142 7.51 13.36 -0.45
C ILE A 142 8.51 13.38 0.71
N GLN A 143 9.42 14.35 0.75
CA GLN A 143 10.38 14.50 1.85
C GLN A 143 9.69 14.71 3.20
N LYS A 144 8.64 15.55 3.25
CA LYS A 144 7.86 15.83 4.46
C LYS A 144 7.07 14.60 4.90
N ASP A 145 6.36 13.97 3.97
CA ASP A 145 5.45 12.86 4.24
C ASP A 145 6.22 11.61 4.73
N LEU A 146 7.36 11.31 4.10
CA LEU A 146 8.24 10.21 4.52
C LEU A 146 9.20 10.60 5.68
N LYS A 147 9.21 11.87 6.08
CA LYS A 147 10.12 12.42 7.12
C LYS A 147 11.58 12.08 6.83
N ILE A 148 12.01 12.36 5.59
CA ILE A 148 13.37 12.12 5.12
C ILE A 148 14.33 13.08 5.83
N LYS A 149 15.40 12.52 6.40
CA LYS A 149 16.46 13.30 7.10
C LYS A 149 17.77 13.36 6.32
N ALA A 150 17.99 12.39 5.44
CA ALA A 150 19.22 12.26 4.66
C ALA A 150 18.92 11.63 3.30
N GLN A 151 19.79 11.88 2.34
CA GLN A 151 19.72 11.35 0.97
C GLN A 151 21.11 10.86 0.58
N VAL A 152 21.20 9.74 -0.14
CA VAL A 152 22.48 9.15 -0.56
C VAL A 152 22.41 8.82 -2.05
N ASN A 153 23.17 9.56 -2.84
CA ASN A 153 23.27 9.33 -4.27
C ASN A 153 24.29 8.22 -4.57
N ILE A 154 23.88 7.21 -5.36
CA ILE A 154 24.70 6.05 -5.75
C ILE A 154 24.98 6.06 -7.28
N SER A 155 24.62 7.13 -8.00
CA SER A 155 24.87 7.27 -9.44
C SER A 155 26.21 7.99 -9.72
N GLU A 156 26.94 7.53 -10.74
CA GLU A 156 28.20 8.13 -11.23
C GLU A 156 27.98 9.22 -12.29
N GLN A 157 26.81 9.86 -12.35
CA GLN A 157 26.62 11.01 -13.25
C GLN A 157 27.02 12.31 -12.54
N PRO A 158 27.78 13.20 -13.21
CA PRO A 158 28.34 14.40 -12.58
C PRO A 158 27.23 15.32 -12.10
N ALA A 159 27.06 15.39 -10.77
CA ALA A 159 26.37 16.40 -9.96
C ALA A 159 24.97 16.90 -10.38
N THR A 160 24.32 16.36 -11.41
CA THR A 160 23.04 16.89 -11.89
C THR A 160 21.89 15.90 -11.92
N LEU A 161 22.08 14.59 -11.73
CA LEU A 161 20.95 13.64 -11.81
C LEU A 161 21.06 12.43 -10.85
N SER A 162 19.99 12.25 -10.07
CA SER A 162 19.49 11.04 -9.37
C SER A 162 20.13 10.57 -8.05
N ALA A 163 19.38 10.63 -6.94
CA ALA A 163 19.77 10.11 -5.63
C ALA A 163 18.88 8.95 -5.15
N GLY A 164 19.49 7.94 -4.51
CA GLY A 164 18.78 6.99 -3.65
C GLY A 164 18.49 7.62 -2.27
N PHE A 165 17.51 7.10 -1.55
CA PHE A 165 17.14 7.67 -0.25
C PHE A 165 17.66 6.77 0.87
N ILE A 166 18.09 7.37 1.99
CA ILE A 166 18.34 6.64 3.24
C ILE A 166 17.76 7.48 4.38
N ARG A 167 16.74 6.98 5.08
CA ARG A 167 16.22 7.62 6.29
C ARG A 167 16.90 7.03 7.52
N LEU A 168 17.99 7.65 7.98
CA LEU A 168 18.47 7.38 9.35
C LEU A 168 17.48 7.99 10.35
N SER A 169 16.81 7.14 11.14
CA SER A 169 16.05 7.57 12.31
C SER A 169 16.87 7.22 13.57
N ASP A 170 17.32 8.28 14.27
CA ASP A 170 17.99 8.45 15.58
C ASP A 170 18.02 7.24 16.56
N GLU A 171 19.02 7.02 17.43
CA GLU A 171 20.10 7.85 17.99
C GLU A 171 21.42 7.06 18.04
N GLY A 172 22.52 7.67 17.61
CA GLY A 172 23.84 7.05 17.67
C GLY A 172 24.71 7.59 16.54
N SER A 173 25.69 8.40 16.90
CA SER A 173 26.66 9.04 16.01
C SER A 173 27.35 8.02 15.09
N CYS A 174 26.81 7.78 13.90
CA CYS A 174 27.53 7.12 12.82
C CYS A 174 28.15 8.18 11.91
N ARG A 175 29.30 8.71 12.35
CA ARG A 175 30.26 9.33 11.43
C ARG A 175 30.74 8.23 10.47
N LEU A 176 30.20 8.20 9.25
CA LEU A 176 30.89 7.57 8.13
C LEU A 176 32.14 8.41 7.84
N ARG A 177 33.24 8.08 8.53
CA ARG A 177 34.56 8.57 8.15
C ARG A 177 34.95 7.87 6.86
N HIS A 178 34.96 8.60 5.75
CA HIS A 178 35.82 8.24 4.63
C HIS A 178 37.26 8.27 5.13
N ARG A 179 37.87 7.09 5.31
CA ARG A 179 39.32 6.96 5.19
C ARG A 179 39.60 6.75 3.72
N CYS A 180 40.14 7.79 3.08
CA CYS A 180 41.14 7.57 2.04
C CYS A 180 42.48 7.32 2.74
#